data_AF-A0A850HHI7-F1
#
_entry.id   AF-A0A850HHI7-F1
#
_cell.length_a   1.000
_cell.length_b   1.000
_cell.length_c   1.000
_cell.angle_alpha   90.00
_cell.angle_beta   90.00
_cell.angle_gamma   90.00
#
_symmetry.space_group_name_H-M   'P 1'
#
loop_
_entity.id
_entity.type
_entity.pdbx_description
1 polymer ?
#
loop_
_entity_poly.entity_id
_entity_poly.type
_entity_poly.pdbx_seq_one_letter_code
_entity_poly.pdbx_strand_id
1 'polypeptide(L)'
;MPENAKPLPSKALATAFWLNFIWINVSEVARYFLVVRPLLRSHFPDQPQIGAMNHQIFAIWGVWDLVLILAAIGFYWLWLERFGQSLRQLIAASLAFTLTVFGLLWIGVANMGLAPFSMVLAALPLAWVEQLIACWIVAWSIRRYHPSASIRSM
;
A
#
# COMPACT_ATOMS: atom_id res chain seq x y z
N MET A 1 16.52 -11.46 -23.11
CA MET A 1 16.27 -11.43 -21.65
C MET A 1 17.63 -11.29 -20.97
N PRO A 2 17.83 -10.44 -19.96
CA PRO A 2 19.11 -10.44 -19.26
C PRO A 2 19.30 -11.80 -18.59
N GLU A 3 20.29 -12.55 -19.09
CA GLU A 3 20.58 -13.97 -18.84
C GLU A 3 21.02 -14.28 -17.40
N ASN A 4 20.85 -13.36 -16.45
CA ASN A 4 21.40 -13.44 -15.10
C ASN A 4 20.55 -12.73 -14.03
N ALA A 5 19.21 -12.75 -14.14
CA ALA A 5 18.35 -12.31 -13.04
C ALA A 5 18.38 -13.38 -11.93
N LYS A 6 19.19 -13.17 -10.90
CA LYS A 6 19.16 -14.03 -9.71
C LYS A 6 17.80 -13.84 -9.02
N PRO A 7 17.06 -14.91 -8.71
CA PRO A 7 15.80 -14.78 -8.00
C PRO A 7 16.03 -14.09 -6.65
N LEU A 8 15.07 -13.29 -6.20
CA LEU A 8 15.15 -12.66 -4.89
C LEU A 8 15.42 -13.71 -3.81
N PRO A 9 16.30 -13.42 -2.83
CA PRO A 9 16.45 -14.28 -1.68
C PRO A 9 15.07 -14.46 -1.02
N SER A 10 14.67 -15.71 -0.79
CA SER A 10 13.42 -16.03 -0.08
C SER A 10 13.31 -15.29 1.26
N LYS A 11 14.45 -15.06 1.92
CA LYS A 11 14.55 -14.26 3.15
C LYS A 11 14.16 -12.80 2.96
N ALA A 12 14.52 -12.17 1.84
CA ALA A 12 14.14 -10.78 1.55
C ALA A 12 12.64 -10.64 1.38
N LEU A 13 12.02 -11.55 0.61
CA LEU A 13 10.58 -11.59 0.38
C LEU A 13 9.81 -11.88 1.69
N ALA A 14 10.26 -12.86 2.47
CA ALA A 14 9.63 -13.19 3.74
C ALA A 14 9.69 -12.03 4.74
N THR A 15 10.84 -11.36 4.85
CA THR A 15 11.00 -10.20 5.73
C THR A 15 10.12 -9.04 5.28
N ALA A 16 10.10 -8.73 3.98
CA ALA A 16 9.23 -7.68 3.43
C ALA A 16 7.75 -8.02 3.67
N PHE A 17 7.36 -9.29 3.51
CA PHE A 17 6.01 -9.77 3.76
C PHE A 17 5.56 -9.51 5.20
N TRP A 18 6.31 -10.00 6.19
CA TRP A 18 5.87 -9.87 7.59
C TRP A 18 5.87 -8.43 8.08
N LEU A 19 6.86 -7.63 7.67
CA LEU A 19 6.90 -6.22 8.06
C LEU A 19 5.77 -5.42 7.40
N ASN A 20 5.51 -5.63 6.10
CA ASN A 20 4.39 -4.97 5.44
C ASN A 20 3.04 -5.50 5.90
N PHE A 21 2.95 -6.76 6.31
CA PHE A 21 1.74 -7.31 6.91
C PHE A 21 1.35 -6.51 8.16
N ILE A 22 2.30 -6.33 9.08
CA ILE A 22 2.06 -5.54 10.30
C ILE A 22 1.81 -4.08 9.93
N TRP A 23 2.68 -3.48 9.12
CA TRP A 23 2.62 -2.05 8.79
C TRP A 23 1.30 -1.67 8.11
N ILE A 24 0.94 -2.33 7.02
CA ILE A 24 -0.24 -2.00 6.22
C ILE A 24 -1.51 -2.18 7.04
N ASN A 25 -1.66 -3.30 7.76
CA ASN A 25 -2.85 -3.53 8.60
C ASN A 25 -2.98 -2.45 9.69
N VAL A 26 -1.90 -2.17 10.42
CA VAL A 26 -1.94 -1.17 11.51
C VAL A 26 -2.24 0.22 10.96
N SER A 27 -1.57 0.62 9.87
CA SER A 27 -1.76 1.95 9.30
C SER A 27 -3.15 2.11 8.70
N GLU A 28 -3.64 1.10 8.00
CA GLU A 28 -4.95 1.14 7.37
C GLU A 28 -6.09 1.16 8.40
N VAL A 29 -5.96 0.38 9.48
CA VAL A 29 -6.87 0.45 10.63
C VAL A 29 -6.86 1.84 11.24
N ALA A 30 -5.68 2.42 11.48
CA ALA A 30 -5.56 3.76 12.04
C ALA A 30 -6.22 4.81 11.12
N ARG A 31 -5.88 4.83 9.82
CA ARG A 31 -6.47 5.74 8.84
C ARG A 31 -7.99 5.56 8.74
N TYR A 32 -8.48 4.33 8.80
CA TYR A 32 -9.90 4.05 8.75
C TYR A 32 -10.64 4.67 9.94
N PHE A 33 -10.21 4.37 11.17
CA PHE A 33 -10.91 4.82 12.37
C PHE A 33 -10.73 6.32 12.65
N LEU A 34 -9.56 6.88 12.34
CA LEU A 34 -9.24 8.27 12.66
C LEU A 34 -9.73 9.25 11.59
N VAL A 35 -9.84 8.83 10.33
CA VAL A 35 -10.12 9.74 9.21
C VAL A 35 -11.30 9.29 8.37
N VAL A 36 -11.24 8.09 7.80
CA VAL A 36 -12.24 7.64 6.80
C VAL A 36 -13.63 7.49 7.42
N ARG A 37 -13.73 6.77 8.53
CA ARG A 37 -15.01 6.47 9.19
C ARG A 37 -15.71 7.71 9.72
N PRO A 38 -15.04 8.66 10.42
CA PRO A 38 -15.66 9.92 10.81
C PRO A 38 -16.24 10.70 9.62
N LEU A 39 -15.51 10.79 8.50
CA LEU A 39 -15.94 11.51 7.30
C LEU A 39 -17.10 10.81 6.58
N LEU A 40 -17.10 9.48 6.52
CA LEU A 40 -18.23 8.73 5.97
C LEU A 40 -19.49 8.89 6.81
N ARG A 41 -19.38 8.82 8.14
CA ARG A 41 -20.54 8.93 9.04
C ARG A 41 -21.11 10.34 9.10
N SER A 42 -20.28 11.36 8.97
CA SER A 42 -20.77 12.74 8.89
C SER A 42 -21.47 13.02 7.55
N HIS A 43 -21.04 12.37 6.47
CA HIS A 43 -21.66 12.53 5.15
C HIS A 43 -22.94 11.71 4.98
N PHE A 44 -23.02 10.54 5.61
CA PHE A 44 -24.17 9.64 5.57
C PHE A 44 -24.76 9.39 6.97
N PRO A 45 -25.30 10.41 7.66
CA PRO A 45 -25.75 10.29 9.04
C PRO A 45 -26.91 9.30 9.22
N ASP A 46 -27.76 9.17 8.21
CA ASP A 46 -28.97 8.32 8.25
C ASP A 46 -28.71 6.88 7.78
N GLN A 47 -27.47 6.53 7.42
CA GLN A 47 -27.10 5.22 6.89
C GLN A 47 -26.07 4.54 7.82
N PRO A 48 -26.49 3.99 8.97
CA PRO A 48 -25.58 3.49 10.01
C PRO A 48 -24.71 2.30 9.57
N GLN A 49 -25.10 1.61 8.49
CA GLN A 49 -24.34 0.55 7.84
C GLN A 49 -23.09 1.06 7.12
N ILE A 50 -23.06 2.34 6.71
CA ILE A 50 -21.90 2.94 6.06
C ILE A 50 -20.83 3.24 7.12
N GLY A 51 -19.62 2.71 6.90
CA GLY A 51 -18.55 2.78 7.89
C GLY A 51 -18.81 1.92 9.14
N ALA A 52 -19.68 0.91 9.04
CA ALA A 52 -19.85 -0.12 10.07
C ALA A 52 -18.61 -1.01 10.16
N MET A 53 -18.32 -1.54 11.34
CA MET A 53 -17.25 -2.51 11.57
C MET A 53 -17.80 -3.65 12.42
N ASN A 54 -18.12 -4.76 11.77
CA ASN A 54 -18.50 -6.01 12.43
C ASN A 54 -17.50 -7.11 12.03
N HIS A 55 -17.59 -8.28 12.65
CA HIS A 55 -16.64 -9.38 12.42
C HIS A 55 -16.56 -9.82 10.95
N GLN A 56 -17.69 -9.80 10.23
CA GLN A 56 -17.72 -10.17 8.81
C GLN A 56 -17.02 -9.14 7.93
N ILE A 57 -17.31 -7.85 8.11
CA ILE A 57 -16.64 -6.76 7.39
C ILE A 57 -15.14 -6.80 7.67
N PHE A 58 -14.75 -6.97 8.94
CA PHE A 58 -13.36 -7.06 9.34
C PHE A 58 -12.64 -8.28 8.73
N ALA A 59 -13.31 -9.43 8.62
CA ALA A 59 -12.75 -10.61 7.97
C ALA A 59 -12.52 -10.40 6.45
N ILE A 60 -13.49 -9.80 5.76
CA ILE A 60 -13.35 -9.46 4.33
C ILE A 60 -12.23 -8.44 4.12
N TRP A 61 -12.13 -7.46 5.03
CA TRP A 61 -11.05 -6.48 5.01
C TRP A 61 -9.67 -7.15 5.14
N GLY A 62 -9.50 -8.12 6.06
CA GLY A 62 -8.25 -8.87 6.17
C GLY A 62 -7.86 -9.64 4.90
N VAL A 63 -8.85 -10.15 4.14
CA VAL A 63 -8.60 -10.76 2.83
C VAL A 63 -8.13 -9.71 1.82
N TRP A 64 -8.76 -8.54 1.81
CA TRP A 64 -8.38 -7.44 0.95
C TRP A 64 -6.97 -6.92 1.27
N ASP A 65 -6.63 -6.77 2.55
CA ASP A 65 -5.30 -6.37 3.01
C ASP A 65 -4.24 -7.38 2.58
N LEU A 66 -4.52 -8.69 2.67
CA LEU A 66 -3.59 -9.71 2.18
C LEU A 66 -3.30 -9.55 0.69
N VAL A 67 -4.33 -9.29 -0.13
CA VAL A 67 -4.17 -9.02 -1.56
C VAL A 67 -3.35 -7.76 -1.79
N LEU A 68 -3.65 -6.68 -1.05
CA LEU A 68 -2.93 -5.42 -1.12
C LEU A 68 -1.45 -5.60 -0.79
N ILE A 69 -1.11 -6.32 0.29
CA ILE A 69 0.26 -6.60 0.72
C ILE A 69 1.02 -7.35 -0.37
N LEU A 70 0.44 -8.42 -0.93
CA LEU A 70 1.06 -9.21 -1.98
C LEU A 70 1.28 -8.39 -3.26
N ALA A 71 0.28 -7.59 -3.67
CA ALA A 71 0.37 -6.70 -4.81
C ALA A 71 1.44 -5.62 -4.60
N ALA A 72 1.49 -5.00 -3.42
CA ALA A 72 2.47 -3.97 -3.08
C ALA A 72 3.90 -4.52 -3.12
N ILE A 73 4.15 -5.66 -2.47
CA ILE A 73 5.48 -6.28 -2.46
C ILE A 73 5.91 -6.67 -3.87
N GLY A 74 5.05 -7.34 -4.64
CA GLY A 74 5.34 -7.75 -6.01
C GLY A 74 5.64 -6.54 -6.91
N PHE A 75 4.80 -5.51 -6.85
CA PHE A 75 4.96 -4.30 -7.64
C PHE A 75 6.26 -3.55 -7.27
N TYR A 76 6.49 -3.29 -5.99
CA TYR A 76 7.68 -2.55 -5.55
C TYR A 76 8.96 -3.31 -5.85
N TRP A 77 8.95 -4.63 -5.68
CA TRP A 77 10.11 -5.42 -6.06
C TRP A 77 10.43 -5.26 -7.55
N LEU A 78 9.47 -5.53 -8.43
CA LEU A 78 9.68 -5.45 -9.88
C LEU A 78 10.13 -4.05 -10.30
N TRP A 79 9.52 -3.01 -9.71
CA TRP A 79 9.92 -1.62 -9.97
C TRP A 79 11.36 -1.36 -9.55
N LEU A 80 11.72 -1.70 -8.31
CA LEU A 80 13.04 -1.42 -7.75
C LEU A 80 14.15 -2.27 -8.39
N GLU A 81 13.83 -3.47 -8.86
CA GLU A 81 14.75 -4.29 -9.65
C GLU A 81 15.01 -3.66 -11.03
N ARG A 82 13.96 -3.13 -11.67
CA ARG A 82 14.05 -2.57 -13.02
C ARG A 82 14.68 -1.18 -13.05
N PHE A 83 14.32 -0.32 -12.10
CA PHE A 83 14.65 1.11 -12.10
C PHE A 83 15.64 1.51 -11.00
N GLY A 84 16.01 0.59 -10.10
CA GLY A 84 16.93 0.84 -8.99
C GLY A 84 16.23 1.38 -7.74
N GLN A 85 17.03 1.62 -6.69
CA GLN A 85 16.53 1.91 -5.33
C GLN A 85 16.82 3.33 -4.83
N SER A 86 16.95 4.31 -5.72
CA SER A 86 17.12 5.71 -5.30
C SER A 86 15.85 6.25 -4.66
N LEU A 87 15.97 7.28 -3.81
CA LEU A 87 14.80 7.92 -3.16
C LEU A 87 13.74 8.36 -4.18
N ARG A 88 14.19 8.86 -5.34
CA ARG A 88 13.30 9.23 -6.45
C ARG A 88 12.47 8.05 -6.95
N GLN A 89 13.06 6.86 -7.02
CA GLN A 89 12.35 5.65 -7.46
C GLN A 89 11.39 5.13 -6.39
N LEU A 90 11.73 5.22 -5.10
CA LEU A 90 10.80 4.88 -4.02
C LEU A 90 9.56 5.79 -4.04
N ILE A 91 9.76 7.10 -4.23
CA ILE A 91 8.67 8.08 -4.36
C ILE A 91 7.83 7.78 -5.61
N ALA A 92 8.46 7.56 -6.76
CA ALA A 92 7.75 7.27 -8.00
C ALA A 92 6.93 5.97 -7.91
N ALA A 93 7.52 4.89 -7.39
CA ALA A 93 6.86 3.60 -7.25
C ALA A 93 5.67 3.66 -6.29
N SER A 94 5.87 4.25 -5.10
CA SER A 94 4.78 4.40 -4.11
C SER A 94 3.65 5.29 -4.61
N LEU A 95 3.96 6.39 -5.31
CA LEU A 95 2.94 7.25 -5.91
C LEU A 95 2.18 6.51 -7.01
N ALA A 96 2.87 5.82 -7.92
CA ALA A 96 2.25 5.05 -9.00
C ALA A 96 1.33 3.95 -8.46
N PHE A 97 1.79 3.19 -7.46
CA PHE A 97 0.97 2.17 -6.82
C PHE A 97 -0.24 2.79 -6.11
N THR A 98 -0.04 3.88 -5.37
CA THR A 98 -1.13 4.56 -4.65
C THR A 98 -2.21 5.05 -5.60
N LEU A 99 -1.83 5.74 -6.68
CA LEU A 99 -2.79 6.24 -7.66
C LEU A 99 -3.52 5.11 -8.39
N THR A 100 -2.83 4.00 -8.66
CA THR A 100 -3.43 2.85 -9.35
C THR A 100 -4.42 2.09 -8.45
N VAL A 101 -4.05 1.83 -7.19
CA VAL A 101 -4.89 1.02 -6.30
C VAL A 101 -5.91 1.88 -5.56
N PHE A 102 -5.46 2.90 -4.85
CA PHE A 102 -6.32 3.76 -4.03
C PHE A 102 -6.93 4.90 -4.85
N GLY A 103 -6.15 5.53 -5.74
CA GLY A 103 -6.65 6.62 -6.58
C GLY A 103 -7.81 6.17 -7.45
N LEU A 104 -7.65 5.11 -8.24
CA LEU A 104 -8.73 4.57 -9.07
C LEU A 104 -9.95 4.17 -8.24
N LEU A 105 -9.75 3.44 -7.14
CA LEU A 105 -10.84 2.97 -6.29
C LEU A 105 -11.61 4.15 -5.67
N TRP A 106 -10.91 5.04 -4.96
CA TRP A 106 -11.52 6.10 -4.15
C TRP A 106 -12.11 7.22 -4.98
N ILE A 107 -11.45 7.61 -6.07
CA ILE A 107 -12.03 8.58 -7.01
C ILE A 107 -13.27 7.97 -7.66
N GLY A 108 -13.23 6.69 -8.03
CA GLY A 108 -14.38 5.97 -8.59
C GLY A 108 -15.59 5.96 -7.65
N VAL A 109 -15.40 5.53 -6.39
CA VAL A 109 -16.52 5.49 -5.41
C VAL A 109 -17.04 6.89 -5.07
N ALA A 110 -16.17 7.90 -5.00
CA ALA A 110 -16.62 9.27 -4.78
C ALA A 110 -17.42 9.81 -5.98
N ASN A 111 -16.98 9.53 -7.21
CA ASN A 111 -17.68 9.89 -8.43
C ASN A 111 -19.05 9.21 -8.55
N MET A 112 -19.22 8.02 -7.98
CA MET A 112 -20.52 7.32 -7.91
C MET A 112 -21.40 7.79 -6.74
N GLY A 113 -20.98 8.80 -5.97
CA GLY A 113 -21.73 9.29 -4.80
C GLY A 113 -21.71 8.34 -3.60
N LEU A 114 -20.78 7.38 -3.56
CA LEU A 114 -20.66 6.40 -2.47
C LEU A 114 -19.65 6.83 -1.38
N ALA A 115 -18.93 7.93 -1.61
CA ALA A 115 -18.05 8.55 -0.62
C ALA A 115 -17.94 10.06 -0.90
N PRO A 116 -17.72 10.91 0.11
CA PRO A 116 -17.47 12.32 -0.14
C PRO A 116 -16.04 12.54 -0.67
N PHE A 117 -15.87 13.51 -1.57
CA PHE A 117 -14.52 13.90 -2.05
C PHE A 117 -13.60 14.39 -0.93
N SER A 118 -14.15 14.94 0.16
CA SER A 118 -13.37 15.31 1.35
C SER A 118 -12.67 14.10 1.99
N MET A 119 -13.30 12.93 1.98
CA MET A 119 -12.67 11.67 2.41
C MET A 119 -11.50 11.31 1.50
N VAL A 120 -11.67 11.42 0.17
CA VAL A 120 -10.60 11.11 -0.79
C VAL A 120 -9.41 12.05 -0.60
N LEU A 121 -9.66 13.35 -0.48
CA LEU A 121 -8.63 14.37 -0.29
C LEU A 121 -7.85 14.19 1.02
N ALA A 122 -8.50 13.70 2.08
CA ALA A 122 -7.85 13.41 3.34
C ALA A 122 -7.12 12.06 3.35
N ALA A 123 -7.75 11.01 2.80
CA ALA A 123 -7.25 9.65 2.90
C ALA A 123 -6.12 9.34 1.88
N LEU A 124 -6.18 9.91 0.67
CA LEU A 124 -5.22 9.59 -0.40
C LEU A 124 -3.77 10.00 -0.08
N PRO A 125 -3.50 11.19 0.49
CA PRO A 125 -2.16 11.55 0.94
C PRO A 125 -1.63 10.63 2.05
N LEU A 126 -2.51 10.21 2.97
CA LEU A 126 -2.15 9.29 4.04
C LEU A 126 -1.80 7.91 3.48
N ALA A 127 -2.65 7.37 2.59
CA ALA A 127 -2.40 6.12 1.89
C ALA A 127 -1.08 6.17 1.11
N TRP A 128 -0.74 7.31 0.49
CA TRP A 128 0.55 7.47 -0.18
C TRP A 128 1.74 7.36 0.78
N VAL A 129 1.67 8.00 1.96
CA VAL A 129 2.73 7.89 2.98
C VAL A 129 2.86 6.44 3.47
N GLU A 130 1.74 5.75 3.69
CA GLU A 130 1.72 4.33 4.05
C GLU A 130 2.43 3.47 3.00
N GLN A 131 2.14 3.71 1.73
CA GLN A 131 2.72 3.02 0.59
C GLN A 131 4.20 3.37 0.37
N LEU A 132 4.62 4.60 0.67
CA LEU A 132 6.02 5.00 0.65
C LEU A 132 6.84 4.22 1.68
N ILE A 133 6.30 4.06 2.89
CA ILE A 133 6.93 3.25 3.94
C ILE A 133 6.94 1.77 3.55
N ALA A 134 5.86 1.25 2.97
CA ALA A 134 5.82 -0.13 2.48
C ALA A 134 6.84 -0.41 1.36
N CYS A 135 7.02 0.55 0.44
CA CYS A 135 8.05 0.49 -0.60
C CYS A 135 9.46 0.54 0.00
N TRP A 136 9.67 1.39 1.01
CA TRP A 136 10.93 1.44 1.74
C TRP A 136 11.25 0.13 2.46
N ILE A 137 10.27 -0.53 3.09
CA ILE A 137 10.44 -1.85 3.73
C ILE A 137 10.93 -2.89 2.71
N VAL A 138 10.37 -2.89 1.49
CA VAL A 138 10.83 -3.77 0.40
C VAL A 138 12.27 -3.44 0.02
N ALA A 139 12.58 -2.16 -0.25
CA ALA A 139 13.94 -1.73 -0.60
C ALA A 139 14.97 -2.11 0.48
N TRP A 140 14.65 -1.85 1.75
CA TRP A 140 15.48 -2.22 2.89
C TRP A 140 15.71 -3.73 2.97
N SER A 141 14.66 -4.53 2.79
CA SER A 141 14.76 -6.00 2.81
C SER A 141 15.67 -6.52 1.69
N ILE A 142 15.58 -5.95 0.48
CA ILE A 142 16.46 -6.30 -0.63
C ILE A 142 17.92 -5.96 -0.29
N ARG A 143 18.21 -4.76 0.22
CA ARG A 143 19.58 -4.35 0.59
C ARG A 143 20.17 -5.25 1.68
N ARG A 144 19.35 -5.64 2.66
CA ARG A 144 19.78 -6.44 3.82
C ARG A 144 20.22 -7.85 3.45
N TYR A 145 19.58 -8.46 2.45
CA TYR A 145 19.80 -9.87 2.08
C TYR A 145 20.37 -10.07 0.67
N HIS A 146 20.47 -9.00 -0.13
CA HIS A 146 21.09 -9.02 -1.46
C HIS A 146 21.99 -7.79 -1.71
N PRO A 147 23.11 -7.62 -0.98
CA PRO A 147 23.94 -6.41 -1.03
C PRO A 147 24.51 -6.11 -2.44
N SER A 148 24.79 -7.15 -3.23
CA SER A 148 25.30 -7.01 -4.60
C SER A 148 24.28 -6.43 -5.58
N ALA A 149 22.98 -6.41 -5.24
CA ALA A 149 21.97 -5.70 -6.04
C ALA A 149 21.98 -4.18 -5.79
N SER A 150 22.56 -3.70 -4.67
CA SER A 150 22.65 -2.25 -4.41
C SER A 150 23.82 -1.57 -5.11
N ILE A 151 24.73 -2.32 -5.75
CA ILE A 151 25.93 -1.79 -6.40
C ILE A 151 25.61 -1.24 -7.81
N ARG A 152 24.50 -1.67 -8.43
CA ARG A 152 24.09 -1.18 -9.77
C ARG A 152 23.39 0.19 -9.75
N SER A 153 23.33 0.86 -8.61
CA SER A 153 22.67 2.17 -8.46
C SER A 153 23.64 3.33 -8.25
N MET A 154 24.90 3.19 -8.66
CA MET A 154 25.82 4.32 -8.87
C MET A 154 25.80 4.74 -10.33
#